data_AF-A0A0G0LCG5-F1
#
_entry.id   AF-A0A0G0LCG5-F1
#
_cell.length_a   1.000
_cell.length_b   1.000
_cell.length_c   1.000
_cell.angle_alpha   90.00
_cell.angle_beta   90.00
_cell.angle_gamma   90.00
#
_symmetry.space_group_name_H-M   'P 1'
#
loop_
_entity.id
_entity.type
_entity.pdbx_description
1 polymer ?
#
loop_
_entity_poly.entity_id
_entity_poly.type
_entity_poly.pdbx_seq_one_letter_code
_entity_poly.pdbx_strand_id
1 'polypeptide(L)'
;MYLNNFNAQQNLDKVSNEVVSSLKLSHSYAKTKQVPIGSAETELRYIQVQMVGSGIVARASGIGETFFDIKINNNGIGVSFSPGVIYFWAGNGFLSHDGAGEMYGAGETVTITVQSQNNFIGYNAIIVDALGQVKLISYNEGVLPSRVPTAVPTTVVPTVAPTTTIPTVTPVPVCRLGGVACGVHSDCCSYYCSSGACLGVPSATPTLSCKLGGVACGVHGDCCSYYCNLNFCN
;
A
#
# COMPACT_ATOMS: atom_id res chain seq x y z
N MET A 1 34.28 17.57 -3.16
CA MET A 1 33.31 16.48 -2.86
C MET A 1 31.85 16.92 -3.00
N TYR A 2 31.51 18.20 -2.77
CA TYR A 2 30.13 18.73 -2.88
C TYR A 2 29.49 18.66 -4.28
N LEU A 3 30.25 18.85 -5.37
CA LEU A 3 29.70 18.80 -6.74
C LEU A 3 29.10 17.42 -7.10
N ASN A 4 29.72 16.35 -6.62
CA ASN A 4 29.28 14.98 -6.92
C ASN A 4 27.96 14.65 -6.22
N ASN A 5 27.76 15.20 -5.01
CA ASN A 5 26.53 14.99 -4.26
C ASN A 5 25.35 15.73 -4.91
N PHE A 6 25.56 16.99 -5.31
CA PHE A 6 24.53 17.79 -5.97
C PHE A 6 24.03 17.16 -7.28
N ASN A 7 24.94 16.71 -8.15
CA ASN A 7 24.56 16.07 -9.41
C ASN A 7 23.77 14.77 -9.20
N ALA A 8 24.15 13.98 -8.20
CA ALA A 8 23.45 12.74 -7.91
C ALA A 8 22.08 12.98 -7.26
N GLN A 9 21.92 14.01 -6.42
CA GLN A 9 20.60 14.41 -5.91
C GLN A 9 19.68 14.87 -7.05
N GLN A 10 20.18 15.71 -7.97
CA GLN A 10 19.41 16.13 -9.14
C GLN A 10 18.97 14.94 -10.00
N ASN A 11 19.85 13.95 -10.18
CA ASN A 11 19.51 12.73 -10.90
C ASN A 11 18.47 11.89 -10.16
N LEU A 12 18.58 11.77 -8.83
CA LEU A 12 17.59 11.08 -7.98
C LEU A 12 16.21 11.73 -8.12
N ASP A 13 16.13 13.06 -8.03
CA ASP A 13 14.89 13.82 -8.13
C ASP A 13 14.29 13.72 -9.54
N LYS A 14 15.12 13.77 -10.58
CA LYS A 14 14.69 13.57 -11.96
C LYS A 14 14.06 12.19 -12.16
N VAL A 15 14.74 11.12 -11.75
CA VAL A 15 14.23 9.74 -11.86
C VAL A 15 12.95 9.57 -11.05
N SER A 16 12.91 10.13 -9.84
CA SER A 16 11.72 10.02 -8.97
C SER A 16 10.51 10.72 -9.57
N ASN A 17 10.69 11.91 -10.15
CA ASN A 17 9.63 12.64 -10.84
C ASN A 17 9.15 11.91 -12.09
N GLU A 18 10.04 11.25 -12.83
CA GLU A 18 9.71 10.43 -13.99
C GLU A 18 8.87 9.20 -13.59
N VAL A 19 9.24 8.52 -12.50
CA VAL A 19 8.46 7.40 -11.93
C VAL A 19 7.08 7.89 -11.47
N VAL A 20 6.99 9.01 -10.74
CA VAL A 20 5.72 9.59 -10.29
C VAL A 20 4.82 9.95 -11.47
N SER A 21 5.39 10.57 -12.51
CA SER A 21 4.66 10.92 -13.73
C SER A 21 4.10 9.67 -14.42
N SER A 22 4.92 8.62 -14.53
CA SER A 22 4.52 7.35 -15.15
C SER A 22 3.36 6.68 -14.39
N LEU A 23 3.43 6.65 -13.06
CA LEU A 23 2.34 6.09 -12.23
C LEU A 23 1.05 6.91 -12.34
N LYS A 24 1.14 8.24 -12.32
CA LYS A 24 -0.02 9.13 -12.50
C LYS A 24 -0.66 8.94 -13.88
N LEU A 25 0.16 8.76 -14.90
CA LEU A 25 -0.31 8.46 -16.24
C LEU A 25 -1.09 7.13 -16.25
N SER A 26 -0.48 6.03 -15.77
CA SER A 26 -1.15 4.72 -15.67
C SER A 26 -2.46 4.76 -14.89
N HIS A 27 -2.49 5.48 -13.77
CA HIS A 27 -3.69 5.66 -12.96
C HIS A 27 -4.79 6.45 -13.71
N SER A 28 -4.42 7.52 -14.42
CA SER A 28 -5.37 8.29 -15.25
C SER A 28 -5.97 7.44 -16.36
N TYR A 29 -5.17 6.57 -16.99
CA TYR A 29 -5.65 5.62 -17.99
C TYR A 29 -6.65 4.62 -17.41
N ALA A 30 -6.34 4.04 -16.25
CA ALA A 30 -7.26 3.13 -15.57
C ALA A 30 -8.61 3.81 -15.25
N LYS A 31 -8.60 5.08 -14.82
CA LYS A 31 -9.82 5.84 -14.52
C LYS A 31 -10.67 6.17 -15.74
N THR A 32 -10.03 6.54 -16.84
CA THR A 32 -10.73 6.96 -18.05
C THR A 32 -11.24 5.79 -18.89
N LYS A 33 -10.88 4.55 -18.52
CA LYS A 33 -11.17 3.32 -19.29
C LYS A 33 -10.77 3.43 -20.76
N GLN A 34 -9.75 4.25 -21.07
CA GLN A 34 -9.32 4.41 -22.46
C GLN A 34 -8.61 3.14 -22.91
N VAL A 35 -9.25 2.45 -23.85
CA VAL A 35 -8.68 1.30 -24.54
C VAL A 35 -7.90 1.81 -25.76
N PRO A 36 -6.62 1.47 -25.93
CA PRO A 36 -5.87 1.72 -27.15
C PRO A 36 -6.61 1.22 -28.39
N ILE A 37 -6.49 1.98 -29.49
CA ILE A 37 -7.05 1.62 -30.78
C ILE A 37 -6.44 0.29 -31.23
N GLY A 38 -7.29 -0.72 -31.52
CA GLY A 38 -6.85 -2.05 -31.96
C GLY A 38 -6.96 -3.17 -30.92
N SER A 39 -7.49 -2.90 -29.72
CA SER A 39 -7.78 -3.94 -28.72
C SER A 39 -8.83 -4.95 -29.20
N ALA A 40 -8.54 -6.25 -29.02
CA ALA A 40 -9.48 -7.34 -29.26
C ALA A 40 -10.48 -7.53 -28.11
N GLU A 41 -10.17 -7.05 -26.91
CA GLU A 41 -11.10 -7.05 -25.77
C GLU A 41 -11.91 -5.75 -25.70
N THR A 42 -13.18 -5.91 -25.37
CA THR A 42 -14.17 -4.83 -25.29
C THR A 42 -14.08 -4.03 -23.99
N GLU A 43 -13.40 -4.52 -22.95
CA GLU A 43 -13.32 -3.82 -21.67
C GLU A 43 -11.94 -3.94 -21.01
N LEU A 44 -11.33 -2.79 -20.72
CA LEU A 44 -10.14 -2.69 -19.87
C LEU A 44 -10.49 -3.09 -18.44
N ARG A 45 -9.81 -4.09 -17.87
CA ARG A 45 -9.98 -4.50 -16.47
C ARG A 45 -9.01 -3.83 -15.51
N TYR A 46 -7.74 -3.73 -15.90
CA TYR A 46 -6.70 -3.11 -15.09
C TYR A 46 -5.53 -2.63 -15.97
N ILE A 47 -4.72 -1.73 -15.40
CA ILE A 47 -3.40 -1.36 -15.91
C ILE A 47 -2.36 -1.92 -14.93
N GLN A 48 -1.50 -2.82 -15.40
CA GLN A 48 -0.36 -3.31 -14.63
C GLN A 48 0.87 -2.45 -14.92
N VAL A 49 1.61 -2.08 -13.89
CA VAL A 49 2.86 -1.32 -13.97
C VAL A 49 3.96 -2.13 -13.29
N GLN A 50 5.08 -2.32 -13.97
CA GLN A 50 6.21 -3.06 -13.44
C GLN A 50 7.52 -2.54 -14.02
N MET A 51 8.62 -2.83 -13.34
CA MET A 51 9.95 -2.66 -13.91
C MET A 51 10.29 -3.83 -14.82
N VAL A 52 10.76 -3.54 -16.05
CA VAL A 52 11.32 -4.54 -16.96
C VAL A 52 12.67 -4.02 -17.45
N GLY A 53 13.75 -4.65 -17.02
CA GLY A 53 15.10 -4.14 -17.24
C GLY A 53 15.29 -2.78 -16.56
N SER A 54 15.61 -1.75 -17.35
CA SER A 54 15.74 -0.36 -16.88
C SER A 54 14.52 0.52 -17.20
N GLY A 55 13.43 -0.05 -17.71
CA GLY A 55 12.21 0.68 -18.07
C GLY A 55 11.05 0.42 -17.13
N ILE A 56 10.18 1.41 -16.97
CA ILE A 56 8.82 1.22 -16.44
C ILE A 56 7.92 0.84 -17.61
N VAL A 57 7.33 -0.33 -17.51
CA VAL A 57 6.41 -0.86 -18.51
C VAL A 57 5.01 -0.89 -17.91
N ALA A 58 4.08 -0.20 -18.56
CA ALA A 58 2.66 -0.32 -18.28
C ALA A 58 2.00 -1.22 -19.34
N ARG A 59 1.20 -2.19 -18.91
CA ARG A 59 0.40 -3.04 -19.80
C ARG A 59 -1.07 -2.98 -19.40
N ALA A 60 -1.93 -3.07 -20.40
CA ALA A 60 -3.37 -3.08 -20.21
C ALA A 60 -3.90 -4.52 -20.30
N SER A 61 -4.79 -4.87 -19.36
CA SER A 61 -5.47 -6.17 -19.38
C SER A 61 -6.27 -6.34 -20.67
N GLY A 62 -6.17 -7.52 -21.29
CA GLY A 62 -6.93 -7.87 -22.50
C GLY A 62 -6.34 -7.41 -23.83
N ILE A 63 -5.24 -6.64 -23.82
CA ILE A 63 -4.73 -5.98 -25.03
C ILE A 63 -3.44 -6.63 -25.54
N GLY A 64 -2.83 -7.54 -24.78
CA GLY A 64 -1.58 -8.23 -25.16
C GLY A 64 -0.35 -7.32 -25.31
N GLU A 65 -0.53 -6.00 -25.25
CA GLU A 65 0.45 -4.99 -25.63
C GLU A 65 0.92 -4.15 -24.43
N THR A 66 2.15 -3.67 -24.59
CA THR A 66 2.72 -2.63 -23.75
C THR A 66 2.08 -1.30 -24.11
N PHE A 67 1.36 -0.71 -23.16
CA PHE A 67 0.70 0.58 -23.35
C PHE A 67 1.73 1.73 -23.39
N PHE A 68 2.74 1.68 -22.52
CA PHE A 68 3.96 2.47 -22.70
C PHE A 68 5.16 1.76 -22.09
N ASP A 69 6.33 2.05 -22.66
CA ASP A 69 7.64 1.67 -22.16
C ASP A 69 8.48 2.94 -22.00
N ILE A 70 8.64 3.39 -20.76
CA ILE A 70 9.47 4.55 -20.43
C ILE A 70 10.80 4.03 -19.92
N LYS A 71 11.84 4.24 -20.72
CA LYS A 71 13.22 3.93 -20.33
C LYS A 71 13.70 4.98 -19.33
N ILE A 72 13.92 4.56 -18.08
CA ILE A 72 14.52 5.43 -17.09
C ILE A 72 16.01 5.52 -17.38
N ASN A 73 16.51 6.74 -17.62
CA ASN A 73 17.95 6.97 -17.61
C ASN A 73 18.45 6.92 -16.16
N ASN A 74 18.87 5.72 -15.76
CA ASN A 74 19.12 5.36 -14.38
C ASN A 74 20.62 5.28 -14.05
N ASN A 75 21.46 6.10 -14.70
CA ASN A 75 22.91 6.11 -14.49
C ASN A 75 23.27 6.25 -13.00
N GLY A 76 23.55 5.12 -12.34
CA GLY A 76 23.84 5.04 -10.91
C GLY A 76 22.63 5.18 -9.97
N ILE A 77 21.40 5.05 -10.47
CA ILE A 77 20.14 5.08 -9.70
C ILE A 77 19.42 3.72 -9.86
N GLY A 78 19.08 3.09 -8.75
CA GLY A 78 18.21 1.91 -8.71
C GLY A 78 16.76 2.30 -8.43
N VAL A 79 15.83 1.63 -9.10
CA VAL A 79 14.38 1.73 -8.84
C VAL A 79 13.87 0.34 -8.51
N SER A 80 13.18 0.18 -7.39
CA SER A 80 12.58 -1.08 -6.95
C SER A 80 11.12 -0.91 -6.57
N PHE A 81 10.30 -1.90 -6.90
CA PHE A 81 8.86 -1.92 -6.66
C PHE A 81 8.57 -2.96 -5.58
N SER A 82 7.74 -2.61 -4.59
CA SER A 82 7.26 -3.53 -3.55
C SER A 82 5.76 -3.33 -3.32
N PRO A 83 4.90 -4.24 -3.83
CA PRO A 83 5.22 -5.46 -4.60
C PRO A 83 5.80 -5.16 -6.00
N GLY A 84 6.39 -6.18 -6.64
CA GLY A 84 7.12 -6.02 -7.91
C GLY A 84 6.25 -5.62 -9.12
N VAL A 85 4.92 -5.77 -9.00
CA VAL A 85 3.93 -5.35 -10.00
C VAL A 85 2.83 -4.58 -9.28
N ILE A 86 2.34 -3.52 -9.90
CA ILE A 86 1.27 -2.66 -9.38
C ILE A 86 0.09 -2.74 -10.33
N TYR A 87 -1.10 -3.01 -9.82
CA TYR A 87 -2.31 -3.05 -10.63
C TYR A 87 -3.21 -1.86 -10.27
N PHE A 88 -3.50 -1.01 -11.26
CA PHE A 88 -4.56 0.00 -11.18
C PHE A 88 -5.83 -0.55 -11.80
N TRP A 89 -6.87 -0.73 -11.00
CA TRP A 89 -8.15 -1.26 -11.46
C TRP A 89 -8.89 -0.25 -12.35
N ALA A 90 -9.45 -0.74 -13.45
CA ALA A 90 -10.14 0.09 -14.41
C ALA A 90 -11.50 0.54 -13.88
N GLY A 91 -11.87 1.79 -14.16
CA GLY A 91 -13.14 2.39 -13.75
C GLY A 91 -13.05 3.22 -12.47
N ASN A 92 -12.29 2.80 -11.46
CA ASN A 92 -12.08 3.58 -10.23
C ASN A 92 -10.62 4.06 -10.06
N GLY A 93 -9.65 3.40 -10.68
CA GLY A 93 -8.22 3.69 -10.53
C GLY A 93 -7.63 3.22 -9.21
N PHE A 94 -8.35 2.41 -8.43
CA PHE A 94 -7.88 1.92 -7.14
C PHE A 94 -6.79 0.86 -7.33
N LEU A 95 -5.98 0.66 -6.30
CA LEU A 95 -4.99 -0.41 -6.32
C LEU A 95 -5.66 -1.77 -6.12
N SER A 96 -5.18 -2.75 -6.87
CA SER A 96 -5.54 -4.17 -6.76
C SER A 96 -4.27 -5.00 -6.51
N HIS A 97 -4.35 -5.98 -5.61
CA HIS A 97 -3.27 -6.93 -5.30
C HIS A 97 -2.94 -7.79 -6.52
N ASP A 98 -3.93 -8.05 -7.37
CA ASP A 98 -3.79 -8.92 -8.53
C ASP A 98 -4.63 -8.46 -9.74
N GLY A 99 -4.58 -9.26 -10.81
CA GLY A 99 -5.42 -9.07 -11.99
C GLY A 99 -6.85 -9.61 -11.85
N ALA A 100 -7.20 -10.27 -10.73
CA ALA A 100 -8.54 -10.76 -10.46
C ALA A 100 -9.44 -9.70 -9.82
N GLY A 101 -8.85 -8.64 -9.26
CA GLY A 101 -9.57 -7.49 -8.71
C GLY A 101 -9.65 -7.50 -7.19
N GLU A 102 -8.74 -8.17 -6.49
CA GLU A 102 -8.62 -8.09 -5.03
C GLU A 102 -8.10 -6.69 -4.63
N MET A 103 -9.01 -5.80 -4.21
CA MET A 103 -8.65 -4.41 -3.90
C MET A 103 -7.81 -4.30 -2.62
N TYR A 104 -6.90 -3.33 -2.62
CA TYR A 104 -6.17 -2.95 -1.40
C TYR A 104 -7.13 -2.43 -0.32
N GLY A 105 -6.87 -2.83 0.92
CA GLY A 105 -7.59 -2.39 2.11
C GLY A 105 -7.25 -0.96 2.53
N ALA A 106 -8.09 -0.39 3.41
CA ALA A 106 -7.86 0.94 3.95
C ALA A 106 -6.55 1.00 4.75
N GLY A 107 -5.62 1.85 4.32
CA GLY A 107 -4.30 2.00 4.95
C GLY A 107 -3.21 1.12 4.36
N GLU A 108 -3.55 0.19 3.46
CA GLU A 108 -2.54 -0.53 2.69
C GLU A 108 -1.94 0.39 1.61
N THR A 109 -0.66 0.20 1.36
CA THR A 109 0.09 1.02 0.40
C THR A 109 1.12 0.19 -0.33
N VAL A 110 1.42 0.60 -1.55
CA VAL A 110 2.56 0.12 -2.32
C VAL A 110 3.71 1.12 -2.19
N THR A 111 4.92 0.61 -2.01
CA THR A 111 6.12 1.45 -1.92
C THR A 111 7.05 1.17 -3.08
N ILE A 112 7.49 2.23 -3.75
CA ILE A 112 8.51 2.21 -4.78
C ILE A 112 9.71 2.99 -4.26
N THR A 113 10.88 2.38 -4.25
CA THR A 113 12.11 2.99 -3.73
C THR A 113 13.00 3.38 -4.91
N VAL A 114 13.40 4.65 -4.93
CA VAL A 114 14.38 5.21 -5.87
C VAL A 114 15.61 5.58 -5.05
N GLN A 115 16.73 4.89 -5.28
CA GLN A 115 17.94 5.04 -4.48
C GLN A 115 19.18 5.14 -5.37
N SER A 116 20.17 5.92 -4.94
CA SER A 116 21.47 5.89 -5.63
C SER A 116 22.21 4.58 -5.34
N GLN A 117 22.77 3.93 -6.36
CA GLN A 117 23.58 2.71 -6.21
C GLN A 117 24.84 2.94 -5.37
N ASN A 118 25.28 4.19 -5.27
CA ASN A 118 26.45 4.56 -4.48
C ASN A 118 26.10 4.87 -3.01
N ASN A 119 24.87 4.62 -2.54
CA ASN A 119 24.43 4.63 -1.13
C ASN A 119 24.71 5.88 -0.26
N PHE A 120 25.33 6.95 -0.76
CA PHE A 120 25.79 8.08 0.06
C PHE A 120 24.84 9.29 0.09
N ILE A 121 23.68 9.23 -0.56
CA ILE A 121 22.91 10.45 -0.93
C ILE A 121 21.44 10.39 -0.50
N GLY A 122 21.02 9.31 0.17
CA GLY A 122 19.64 9.10 0.57
C GLY A 122 18.80 8.42 -0.51
N TYR A 123 17.49 8.37 -0.28
CA TYR A 123 16.53 7.69 -1.15
C TYR A 123 15.20 8.44 -1.19
N ASN A 124 14.50 8.32 -2.31
CA ASN A 124 13.13 8.78 -2.47
C ASN A 124 12.21 7.55 -2.39
N ALA A 125 11.20 7.60 -1.53
CA ALA A 125 10.13 6.62 -1.49
C ALA A 125 8.88 7.22 -2.14
N ILE A 126 8.28 6.48 -3.06
CA ILE A 126 7.00 6.83 -3.68
C ILE A 126 5.97 5.87 -3.11
N ILE A 127 5.01 6.43 -2.39
CA ILE A 127 3.91 5.68 -1.76
C ILE A 127 2.68 5.83 -2.64
N VAL A 128 2.06 4.71 -2.99
CA VAL A 128 0.76 4.67 -3.65
C VAL A 128 -0.25 4.06 -2.68
N ASP A 129 -1.30 4.80 -2.35
CA ASP A 129 -2.35 4.31 -1.45
C ASP A 129 -3.40 3.45 -2.17
N ALA A 130 -4.28 2.80 -1.41
CA ALA A 130 -5.36 1.98 -1.94
C ALA A 130 -6.27 2.70 -2.96
N LEU A 131 -6.37 4.04 -2.90
CA LEU A 131 -7.17 4.86 -3.82
C LEU A 131 -6.40 5.26 -5.08
N GLY A 132 -5.16 4.79 -5.25
CA GLY A 132 -4.28 5.11 -6.36
C GLY A 132 -3.61 6.49 -6.24
N GLN A 133 -3.65 7.15 -5.07
CA GLN A 133 -2.97 8.43 -4.88
C GLN A 133 -1.47 8.21 -4.74
N VAL A 134 -0.71 8.94 -5.55
CA VAL A 134 0.76 8.85 -5.59
C VAL A 134 1.37 10.00 -4.80
N LYS A 135 2.12 9.66 -3.74
CA LYS A 135 2.85 10.61 -2.90
C LYS A 135 4.35 10.35 -2.94
N LEU A 136 5.14 11.40 -3.17
CA LEU A 136 6.60 11.35 -3.08
C LEU A 136 7.05 11.75 -1.67
N ILE A 137 7.96 10.97 -1.08
CA ILE A 137 8.62 11.25 0.19
C ILE A 137 10.12 11.18 -0.04
N SER A 138 10.82 12.26 0.26
CA SER A 138 12.27 12.36 0.11
C SER A 138 12.97 12.21 1.46
N TYR A 139 13.95 11.32 1.52
CA TYR A 139 14.79 11.12 2.69
C TYR A 139 16.22 11.56 2.37
N ASN A 140 16.60 12.74 2.87
CA ASN A 140 17.96 13.24 2.75
C ASN A 140 18.80 12.69 3.92
N GLU A 141 19.98 12.13 3.63
CA GLU A 141 20.94 11.81 4.67
C GLU A 141 21.50 13.09 5.31
N GLY A 142 20.88 13.49 6.42
CA GLY A 142 21.36 14.49 7.37
C GLY A 142 20.99 14.15 8.82
N VAL A 143 20.03 13.23 9.00
CA VAL A 143 19.69 12.58 10.27
C VAL A 143 19.27 11.17 9.91
N LEU A 144 20.16 10.19 10.06
CA LEU A 144 19.74 8.78 10.05
C LEU A 144 18.84 8.55 11.28
N PRO A 145 17.54 8.23 11.17
CA PRO A 145 17.01 7.24 12.08
C PRO A 145 17.73 5.94 11.71
N SER A 146 18.80 5.64 12.46
CA SER A 146 19.47 4.35 12.42
C SER A 146 18.47 3.28 12.86
N ARG A 147 17.60 2.85 11.95
CA ARG A 147 16.71 1.67 12.00
C ARG A 147 15.91 1.62 10.70
N VAL A 148 16.47 0.91 9.72
CA VAL A 148 15.65 0.02 8.90
C VAL A 148 14.90 -0.89 9.89
N PRO A 149 13.58 -1.12 9.76
CA PRO A 149 12.92 -2.18 10.50
C PRO A 149 13.37 -3.51 9.90
N THR A 150 14.58 -3.93 10.24
CA THR A 150 14.99 -5.32 10.11
C THR A 150 14.14 -6.10 11.09
N ALA A 151 13.41 -7.10 10.57
CA ALA A 151 12.66 -8.05 11.36
C ALA A 151 13.48 -8.51 12.58
N VAL A 152 12.92 -8.31 13.77
CA VAL A 152 13.55 -8.72 15.03
C VAL A 152 13.64 -10.25 15.05
N PRO A 153 14.82 -10.85 15.30
CA PRO A 153 14.92 -12.27 15.56
C PRO A 153 14.38 -12.56 16.96
N THR A 154 13.36 -13.42 17.02
CA THR A 154 12.77 -13.94 18.25
C THR A 154 13.84 -14.64 19.08
N THR A 155 14.27 -14.00 20.17
CA THR A 155 15.19 -14.59 21.15
C THR A 155 14.36 -15.40 22.14
N VAL A 156 14.61 -16.71 22.15
CA VAL A 156 14.00 -17.69 23.05
C VAL A 156 14.79 -17.72 24.35
N VAL A 157 14.26 -17.27 25.48
CA VAL A 157 14.67 -17.71 26.83
C VAL A 157 13.58 -17.38 27.88
N PRO A 158 13.59 -17.97 29.10
CA PRO A 158 12.50 -18.82 29.55
C PRO A 158 11.70 -18.22 30.73
N THR A 159 10.61 -18.91 31.02
CA THR A 159 9.85 -18.95 32.29
C THR A 159 10.63 -18.54 33.53
N VAL A 160 10.12 -17.59 34.35
CA VAL A 160 9.80 -17.73 35.80
C VAL A 160 9.14 -16.44 36.36
N ALA A 161 7.95 -16.66 36.96
CA ALA A 161 7.27 -16.01 38.11
C ALA A 161 6.89 -14.50 38.15
N PRO A 162 5.80 -14.15 38.86
CA PRO A 162 5.00 -12.95 38.61
C PRO A 162 5.44 -11.77 39.48
N THR A 163 5.46 -10.58 38.88
CA THR A 163 5.50 -9.31 39.63
C THR A 163 4.36 -8.43 39.15
N THR A 164 3.48 -8.12 40.10
CA THR A 164 2.31 -7.25 40.01
C THR A 164 2.70 -5.88 39.46
N THR A 165 2.15 -5.49 38.30
CA THR A 165 2.29 -4.13 37.76
C THR A 165 0.94 -3.52 37.43
N ILE A 166 0.92 -2.20 37.66
CA ILE A 166 -0.19 -1.25 37.64
C ILE A 166 -0.78 -1.16 36.22
N PRO A 167 -2.12 -1.05 36.05
CA PRO A 167 -2.73 -0.92 34.73
C PRO A 167 -2.36 0.42 34.09
N THR A 168 -1.49 0.39 33.09
CA THR A 168 -1.31 1.48 32.13
C THR A 168 -2.47 1.46 31.16
N VAL A 169 -3.39 2.42 31.31
CA VAL A 169 -4.55 2.57 30.45
C VAL A 169 -4.09 3.07 29.08
N THR A 170 -4.00 2.17 28.10
CA THR A 170 -3.85 2.54 26.70
C THR A 170 -5.11 3.30 26.28
N PRO A 171 -5.03 4.51 25.69
CA PRO A 171 -6.21 5.20 25.19
C PRO A 171 -6.81 4.37 24.06
N VAL A 172 -7.90 3.67 24.38
CA VAL A 172 -8.72 2.95 23.40
C VAL A 172 -9.31 4.01 22.47
N PRO A 173 -9.09 3.96 21.15
CA PRO A 173 -9.77 4.87 20.23
C PRO A 173 -11.27 4.61 20.32
N VAL A 174 -11.99 5.58 20.90
CA VAL A 174 -13.45 5.52 21.07
C VAL A 174 -14.10 5.77 19.72
N CYS A 175 -14.43 4.71 18.98
CA CYS A 175 -15.34 4.81 17.84
C CYS A 175 -16.77 5.07 18.34
N ARG A 176 -17.61 5.70 17.52
CA ARG A 176 -18.99 6.06 17.84
C ARG A 176 -19.96 4.94 17.47
N LEU A 177 -20.94 4.71 18.35
CA LEU A 177 -21.97 3.69 18.17
C LEU A 177 -23.01 4.10 17.11
N GLY A 178 -23.78 3.12 16.63
CA GLY A 178 -24.89 3.36 15.71
C GLY A 178 -25.90 4.38 16.25
N GLY A 179 -26.39 5.25 15.37
CA GLY A 179 -27.28 6.36 15.69
C GLY A 179 -26.60 7.64 16.17
N VAL A 180 -25.29 7.61 16.46
CA VAL A 180 -24.54 8.81 16.87
C VAL A 180 -24.09 9.61 15.65
N ALA A 181 -24.09 10.94 15.77
CA ALA A 181 -23.64 11.82 14.71
C ALA A 181 -22.15 11.61 14.35
N CYS A 182 -21.85 11.60 13.06
CA CYS A 182 -20.52 11.38 12.49
C CYS A 182 -20.19 12.41 11.41
N GLY A 183 -18.91 12.78 11.29
CA GLY A 183 -18.39 13.65 10.24
C GLY A 183 -17.72 12.87 9.12
N VAL A 184 -17.13 11.71 9.44
CA VAL A 184 -16.50 10.79 8.49
C VAL A 184 -16.81 9.33 8.84
N HIS A 185 -16.66 8.44 7.86
CA HIS A 185 -16.92 7.01 8.01
C HIS A 185 -16.14 6.37 9.16
N SER A 186 -14.88 6.76 9.35
CA SER A 186 -14.00 6.26 10.43
C SER A 186 -14.43 6.68 11.84
N ASP A 187 -15.37 7.61 11.99
CA ASP A 187 -15.91 7.99 13.30
C ASP A 187 -16.79 6.89 13.87
N CYS A 188 -17.35 6.02 13.03
CA CYS A 188 -18.30 4.99 13.39
C CYS A 188 -17.61 3.65 13.64
N CYS A 189 -18.03 2.92 14.68
CA CYS A 189 -17.53 1.55 14.93
C CYS A 189 -17.86 0.58 13.79
N SER A 190 -18.88 0.89 12.99
CA SER A 190 -19.25 0.17 11.77
C SER A 190 -18.53 0.65 10.51
N TYR A 191 -17.66 1.67 10.61
CA TYR A 191 -17.03 2.37 9.48
C TYR A 191 -18.02 2.95 8.46
N TYR A 192 -19.29 3.11 8.84
CA TYR A 192 -20.33 3.53 7.92
C TYR A 192 -21.14 4.70 8.50
N CYS A 193 -20.77 5.91 8.05
CA CYS A 193 -21.50 7.15 8.32
C CYS A 193 -22.45 7.42 7.16
N SER A 194 -23.76 7.47 7.42
CA SER A 194 -24.75 7.80 6.40
C SER A 194 -25.72 8.83 6.93
N SER A 195 -25.99 9.86 6.12
CA SER A 195 -26.83 11.00 6.50
C SER A 195 -26.40 11.67 7.82
N GLY A 196 -25.09 11.67 8.09
CA GLY A 196 -24.51 12.26 9.30
C GLY A 196 -24.68 11.41 10.57
N ALA A 197 -25.11 10.14 10.47
CA ALA A 197 -25.20 9.22 11.61
C ALA A 197 -24.56 7.85 11.32
N CYS A 198 -24.01 7.22 12.35
CA CYS A 198 -23.43 5.89 12.24
C CYS A 198 -24.51 4.83 12.02
N LEU A 199 -24.36 3.98 11.00
CA LEU A 199 -25.29 2.87 10.73
C LEU A 199 -24.77 1.58 11.39
N GLY A 200 -25.54 0.99 12.33
CA GLY A 200 -25.18 -0.28 12.99
C GLY A 200 -25.94 -0.52 14.30
N VAL A 201 -26.06 -1.78 14.73
CA VAL A 201 -26.77 -2.18 15.96
C VAL A 201 -26.05 -1.71 17.25
N PRO A 202 -26.80 -1.45 18.34
CA PRO A 202 -26.23 -1.02 19.61
C PRO A 202 -25.62 -2.22 20.33
N SER A 203 -24.34 -2.51 20.10
CA SER A 203 -23.58 -3.40 20.99
C SER A 203 -22.39 -2.65 21.55
N ALA A 204 -22.51 -2.25 22.82
CA ALA A 204 -21.52 -1.53 23.60
C ALA A 204 -20.40 -2.43 24.15
N THR A 205 -20.25 -3.63 23.59
CA THR A 205 -19.15 -4.53 23.91
C THR A 205 -18.53 -4.95 22.58
N PRO A 206 -17.32 -4.49 22.24
CA PRO A 206 -16.49 -5.25 21.32
C PRO A 206 -16.07 -6.51 22.08
N THR A 207 -16.98 -7.49 22.22
CA THR A 207 -16.49 -8.87 22.19
C THR A 207 -16.00 -9.05 20.78
N LEU A 208 -14.72 -8.73 20.60
CA LEU A 208 -13.93 -9.17 19.48
C LEU A 208 -13.88 -10.70 19.61
N SER A 209 -14.98 -11.37 19.28
CA SER A 209 -15.07 -12.83 19.17
C SER A 209 -14.44 -13.28 17.85
N CYS A 210 -13.36 -12.60 17.46
CA CYS A 210 -12.53 -13.08 16.39
C CYS A 210 -11.70 -14.23 16.96
N LYS A 211 -11.55 -15.27 16.17
CA LYS A 211 -10.81 -16.46 16.52
C LYS A 211 -9.33 -16.18 16.27
N LEU A 212 -8.50 -16.57 17.25
CA LEU A 212 -7.04 -16.47 17.16
C LEU A 212 -6.50 -17.46 16.11
N GLY A 213 -5.28 -17.21 15.63
CA GLY A 213 -4.61 -18.08 14.67
C GLY A 213 -4.57 -19.54 15.12
N GLY A 214 -4.83 -20.47 14.20
CA GLY A 214 -4.92 -21.92 14.44
C GLY A 214 -6.30 -22.43 14.87
N VAL A 215 -7.29 -21.55 15.07
CA VAL A 215 -8.66 -21.94 15.43
C VAL A 215 -9.53 -22.08 14.17
N ALA A 216 -10.43 -23.08 14.16
CA ALA A 216 -11.27 -23.36 13.01
C ALA A 216 -12.24 -22.21 12.68
N CYS A 217 -12.33 -21.81 11.41
CA CYS A 217 -13.17 -20.72 10.89
C CYS A 217 -14.09 -21.20 9.77
N GLY A 218 -15.25 -20.54 9.63
CA GLY A 218 -16.19 -20.75 8.53
C GLY A 218 -16.10 -19.66 7.46
N VAL A 219 -15.72 -18.44 7.86
CA VAL A 219 -15.48 -17.31 6.95
C VAL A 219 -14.31 -16.46 7.43
N HIS A 220 -13.71 -15.67 6.52
CA HIS A 220 -12.60 -14.77 6.78
C HIS A 220 -12.84 -13.82 7.98
N GLY A 221 -14.06 -13.28 8.10
CA GLY A 221 -14.45 -12.39 9.19
C GLY A 221 -14.54 -13.05 10.58
N ASP A 222 -14.46 -14.38 10.66
CA ASP A 222 -14.38 -15.09 11.94
C ASP A 222 -12.99 -14.94 12.59
N CYS A 223 -11.96 -14.58 11.82
CA CYS A 223 -10.56 -14.57 12.25
C CYS A 223 -10.09 -13.17 12.62
N CYS A 224 -9.27 -13.06 13.66
CA CYS A 224 -8.71 -11.76 14.06
C CYS A 224 -7.78 -11.17 12.99
N SER A 225 -7.18 -12.04 12.18
CA SER A 225 -6.37 -11.69 11.02
C SER A 225 -7.18 -11.42 9.75
N TYR A 226 -8.50 -11.61 9.78
CA TYR A 226 -9.36 -11.65 8.59
C TYR A 226 -8.96 -12.69 7.52
N TYR A 227 -8.06 -13.62 7.84
CA TYR A 227 -7.63 -14.68 6.95
C TYR A 227 -8.03 -16.05 7.51
N CYS A 228 -9.00 -16.69 6.83
CA CYS A 228 -9.38 -18.07 7.06
C CYS A 228 -8.77 -18.93 5.94
N ASN A 229 -7.74 -19.71 6.24
CA ASN A 229 -7.05 -20.56 5.28
C ASN A 229 -7.20 -22.03 5.69
N LEU A 230 -7.63 -22.90 4.77
CA LEU A 230 -7.91 -24.31 5.03
C LEU A 230 -8.86 -24.54 6.23
N ASN A 231 -9.84 -23.66 6.42
CA ASN A 231 -10.75 -23.61 7.58
C ASN A 231 -10.07 -23.30 8.92
N PHE A 232 -8.89 -22.68 8.94
CA PHE A 232 -8.24 -22.19 10.16
C PHE A 232 -7.82 -20.73 10.03
N CYS A 233 -7.90 -19.97 11.13
CA CYS A 233 -7.43 -18.61 11.16
C CYS A 233 -5.90 -18.55 11.04
N ASN A 234 -5.38 -17.66 10.20
CA ASN A 234 -3.95 -17.52 9.94
C ASN A 234 -3.53 -16.07 10.11
#